data_AF-A0A5R9A6M5-F1
#
_entry.id   AF-A0A5R9A6M5-F1
#
_cell.length_a   1.000
_cell.length_b   1.000
_cell.length_c   1.000
_cell.angle_alpha   90.00
_cell.angle_beta   90.00
_cell.angle_gamma   90.00
#
_symmetry.space_group_name_H-M   'P 1'
#
loop_
_entity.id
_entity.type
_entity.pdbx_description
1 polymer ?
#
loop_
_entity_poly.entity_id
_entity_poly.type
_entity_poly.pdbx_seq_one_letter_code
_entity_poly.pdbx_strand_id
1 'polypeptide(L)'
;MPIEGGAVAFDEELLGFGYINQHTNVFAEVETQTFSESLLGINVEIRAVPVEYQFDYGDGTSRTSSDPGGPSAPVRARGADASSWEVETATSHIYQETGVFPVNVTTTFIGEYRLPGEAWTPISGSVEIPATPGEADIWRLSHRHVSGACREPSHWGCSGPVELGPGDRPPKIFAEDYDSSGRYIGSHSP
;
A
#
# COMPACT_ATOMS: atom_id res chain seq x y z
N MET A 1 2.53 23.18 3.08
CA MET A 1 3.74 23.05 3.90
C MET A 1 4.86 22.56 2.98
N PRO A 2 6.13 22.97 3.18
CA PRO A 2 7.22 22.55 2.29
C PRO A 2 7.64 21.08 2.48
N ILE A 3 7.19 20.42 3.55
CA ILE A 3 7.47 19.01 3.81
C ILE A 3 6.27 18.19 3.32
N GLU A 4 6.56 17.19 2.49
CA GLU A 4 5.60 16.18 2.04
C GLU A 4 5.66 14.95 2.96
N GLY A 5 4.51 14.39 3.35
CA GLY A 5 4.45 13.20 4.22
C GLY A 5 4.85 11.89 3.52
N GLY A 6 5.08 11.96 2.21
CA GLY A 6 5.25 10.81 1.31
C GLY A 6 3.91 10.25 0.82
N ALA A 7 3.89 8.96 0.51
CA ALA A 7 2.70 8.23 0.09
C ALA A 7 2.65 6.83 0.72
N VAL A 8 1.45 6.31 0.91
CA VAL A 8 1.25 4.87 1.15
C VAL A 8 1.45 4.13 -0.16
N ALA A 9 2.27 3.08 -0.12
CA ALA A 9 2.61 2.26 -1.26
C ALA A 9 2.41 0.77 -0.95
N PHE A 10 2.30 0.00 -2.03
CA PHE A 10 2.10 -1.46 -2.04
C PHE A 10 3.04 -2.06 -3.09
N ASP A 11 3.14 -3.39 -3.13
CA ASP A 11 3.85 -4.04 -4.23
C ASP A 11 3.22 -3.67 -5.58
N GLU A 12 4.05 -3.22 -6.53
CA GLU A 12 3.60 -2.72 -7.84
C GLU A 12 2.80 -3.77 -8.63
N GLU A 13 3.12 -5.05 -8.44
CA GLU A 13 2.44 -6.19 -9.07
C GLU A 13 1.04 -6.43 -8.49
N LEU A 14 0.78 -5.95 -7.27
CA LEU A 14 -0.45 -6.22 -6.51
C LEU A 14 -1.35 -4.99 -6.40
N LEU A 15 -0.81 -3.77 -6.46
CA LEU A 15 -1.59 -2.53 -6.43
C LEU A 15 -2.58 -2.46 -5.25
N GLY A 16 -2.19 -2.99 -4.09
CA GLY A 16 -3.01 -3.07 -2.88
C GLY A 16 -3.93 -4.29 -2.78
N PHE A 17 -3.94 -5.16 -3.79
CA PHE A 17 -4.66 -6.44 -3.74
C PHE A 17 -4.10 -7.37 -2.65
N GLY A 18 -5.00 -8.00 -1.90
CA GLY A 18 -4.65 -9.03 -0.92
C GLY A 18 -5.80 -10.00 -0.65
N TYR A 19 -5.52 -11.03 0.14
CA TYR A 19 -6.54 -11.97 0.61
C TYR A 19 -6.73 -11.86 2.12
N ILE A 20 -7.95 -12.08 2.58
CA ILE A 20 -8.23 -12.22 4.02
C ILE A 20 -7.34 -13.29 4.64
N ASN A 21 -6.92 -13.07 5.89
CA ASN A 21 -6.03 -13.95 6.66
C ASN A 21 -4.61 -14.14 6.10
N GLN A 22 -4.23 -13.39 5.06
CA GLN A 22 -2.89 -13.41 4.49
C GLN A 22 -2.20 -12.05 4.66
N HIS A 23 -0.87 -12.05 4.57
CA HIS A 23 -0.08 -10.81 4.67
C HIS A 23 -0.29 -9.94 3.43
N THR A 24 -0.76 -8.72 3.65
CA THR A 24 -0.79 -7.65 2.65
C THR A 24 0.36 -6.70 2.95
N ASN A 25 1.30 -6.57 2.01
CA ASN A 25 2.44 -5.67 2.16
C ASN A 25 2.01 -4.21 1.96
N VAL A 26 2.28 -3.37 2.96
CA VAL A 26 1.99 -1.93 2.97
C VAL A 26 3.26 -1.24 3.43
N PHE A 27 3.69 -0.18 2.76
CA PHE A 27 4.87 0.58 3.18
C PHE A 27 4.69 2.08 2.91
N ALA A 28 5.52 2.89 3.54
CA ALA A 28 5.57 4.33 3.31
C ALA A 28 6.67 4.65 2.29
N GLU A 29 6.30 5.27 1.17
CA GLU A 29 7.25 5.83 0.21
C GLU A 29 7.53 7.28 0.59
N VAL A 30 8.67 7.50 1.24
CA VAL A 30 9.06 8.80 1.77
C VAL A 30 10.57 8.90 1.92
N GLU A 31 11.10 10.05 1.58
CA GLU A 31 12.54 10.31 1.62
C GLU A 31 12.87 11.53 2.49
N THR A 32 14.16 11.66 2.81
CA THR A 32 14.69 12.89 3.42
C THR A 32 14.57 14.05 2.43
N GLN A 33 13.93 15.13 2.85
CA GLN A 33 13.69 16.31 2.02
C GLN A 33 14.64 17.44 2.43
N THR A 34 15.26 18.10 1.46
CA THR A 34 16.11 19.27 1.70
C THR A 34 15.61 20.44 0.90
N PHE A 35 15.41 21.59 1.56
CA PHE A 35 14.93 22.82 0.93
C PHE A 35 15.63 24.03 1.54
N SER A 36 15.55 25.18 0.88
CA SER A 36 16.13 26.44 1.35
C SER A 36 15.06 27.48 1.64
N GLU A 37 15.24 28.22 2.72
CA GLU A 37 14.36 29.31 3.14
C GLU A 37 15.18 30.55 3.50
N SER A 38 14.63 31.74 3.24
CA SER A 38 15.26 32.99 3.67
C SER A 38 14.76 33.38 5.05
N LEU A 39 15.63 33.29 6.04
CA LEU A 39 15.35 33.67 7.43
C LEU A 39 16.17 34.90 7.77
N LEU A 40 15.50 36.03 8.01
CA LEU A 40 16.14 37.31 8.35
C LEU A 40 17.17 37.77 7.30
N GLY A 41 16.94 37.44 6.03
CA GLY A 41 17.85 37.77 4.92
C GLY A 41 19.04 36.81 4.75
N ILE A 42 19.12 35.75 5.55
CA ILE A 42 20.12 34.69 5.42
C ILE A 42 19.47 33.49 4.74
N ASN A 43 20.12 32.92 3.72
CA ASN A 43 19.66 31.68 3.09
C ASN A 43 20.04 30.49 3.98
N VAL A 44 19.04 29.79 4.50
CA VAL A 44 19.20 28.64 5.39
C VAL A 44 18.75 27.40 4.67
N GLU A 45 19.57 26.35 4.67
CA GLU A 45 19.16 25.03 4.20
C GLU A 45 18.56 24.26 5.37
N ILE A 46 17.42 23.60 5.12
CA ILE A 46 16.69 22.78 6.08
C ILE A 46 16.59 21.38 5.51
N ARG A 47 16.83 20.38 6.35
CA ARG A 47 16.72 18.96 6.03
C ARG A 47 15.71 18.32 6.97
N ALA A 48 14.63 17.78 6.42
CA ALA A 48 13.61 17.02 7.14
C ALA A 48 13.88 15.52 6.94
N VAL A 49 14.14 14.81 8.02
CA VAL A 49 14.48 13.38 8.05
C VAL A 49 13.31 12.61 8.65
N PRO A 50 12.68 11.68 7.92
CA PRO A 50 11.62 10.84 8.47
C PRO A 50 12.23 9.84 9.47
N VAL A 51 11.58 9.64 10.61
CA VAL A 51 12.11 8.80 11.71
C VAL A 51 11.08 7.84 12.30
N GLU A 52 9.80 8.06 12.08
CA GLU A 52 8.73 7.19 12.57
C GLU A 52 7.52 7.26 11.63
N TYR A 53 6.80 6.15 11.53
CA TYR A 53 5.67 5.96 10.64
C TYR A 53 4.53 5.32 11.44
N GLN A 54 3.40 6.01 11.52
CA GLN A 54 2.16 5.47 12.08
C GLN A 54 1.23 5.06 10.95
N PHE A 55 1.07 3.76 10.76
CA PHE A 55 0.15 3.14 9.83
C PHE A 55 -1.22 2.97 10.49
N ASP A 56 -2.27 3.39 9.79
CA ASP A 56 -3.67 3.04 10.02
C ASP A 56 -4.14 2.23 8.83
N TYR A 57 -4.51 0.97 9.05
CA TYR A 57 -4.88 0.05 7.98
C TYR A 57 -6.35 0.17 7.56
N GLY A 58 -7.15 1.05 8.19
CA GLY A 58 -8.53 1.31 7.81
C GLY A 58 -9.54 0.27 8.29
N ASP A 59 -9.09 -0.81 8.93
CA ASP A 59 -9.92 -1.85 9.58
C ASP A 59 -10.02 -1.67 11.10
N GLY A 60 -9.60 -0.50 11.60
CA GLY A 60 -9.54 -0.17 13.02
C GLY A 60 -8.26 -0.63 13.72
N THR A 61 -7.32 -1.22 12.99
CA THR A 61 -5.98 -1.56 13.50
C THR A 61 -4.93 -0.56 13.01
N SER A 62 -3.87 -0.42 13.80
CA SER A 62 -2.78 0.52 13.52
C SER A 62 -1.44 -0.05 13.97
N ARG A 63 -0.35 0.43 13.38
CA ARG A 63 1.02 0.06 13.74
C ARG A 63 1.94 1.27 13.70
N THR A 64 2.79 1.42 14.71
CA THR A 64 3.91 2.36 14.67
C THR A 64 5.20 1.60 14.36
N SER A 65 6.03 2.15 13.46
CA SER A 65 7.29 1.58 13.01
C SER A 65 8.36 2.66 12.89
N SER A 66 9.62 2.32 13.17
CA SER A 66 10.80 3.16 12.85
C SER A 66 11.37 2.88 11.45
N ASP A 67 10.85 1.85 10.76
CA ASP A 67 11.20 1.47 9.40
C ASP A 67 9.98 1.72 8.49
N PRO A 68 10.13 2.42 7.34
CA PRO A 68 9.02 2.68 6.44
C PRO A 68 8.48 1.42 5.75
N GLY A 69 9.22 0.31 5.81
CA GLY A 69 8.96 -0.89 5.02
C GLY A 69 9.55 -0.78 3.62
N GLY A 70 9.03 -1.59 2.70
CA GLY A 70 9.39 -1.52 1.29
C GLY A 70 8.78 -2.65 0.48
N PRO A 71 9.13 -2.74 -0.82
CA PRO A 71 8.67 -3.81 -1.68
C PRO A 71 9.03 -5.20 -1.12
N SER A 72 8.17 -6.19 -1.33
CA SER A 72 8.37 -7.56 -0.85
C SER A 72 9.38 -8.34 -1.70
N ALA A 73 9.68 -7.89 -2.93
CA ALA A 73 10.55 -8.59 -3.87
C ALA A 73 11.95 -8.95 -3.30
N PRO A 74 12.67 -8.07 -2.56
CA PRO A 74 13.95 -8.43 -1.94
C PRO A 74 13.82 -9.46 -0.81
N VAL A 75 12.67 -9.52 -0.13
CA VAL A 75 12.38 -10.52 0.92
C VAL A 75 12.06 -11.86 0.27
N ARG A 76 11.20 -11.88 -0.76
CA ARG A 76 10.90 -13.05 -1.60
C ARG A 76 12.16 -13.71 -2.15
N ALA A 77 13.10 -12.92 -2.66
CA ALA A 77 14.35 -13.42 -3.24
C ALA A 77 15.28 -14.12 -2.21
N ARG A 78 15.11 -13.86 -0.90
CA ARG A 78 15.90 -14.47 0.17
C ARG A 78 15.26 -15.73 0.77
N GLY A 79 13.97 -15.97 0.51
CA GLY A 79 13.18 -17.08 1.06
C GLY A 79 12.82 -18.15 0.02
N ALA A 80 12.53 -19.36 0.49
CA ALA A 80 12.14 -20.50 -0.33
C ALA A 80 10.62 -20.56 -0.58
N ASP A 81 10.03 -19.49 -1.10
CA ASP A 81 8.77 -19.53 -1.86
C ASP A 81 8.55 -18.19 -2.58
N ALA A 82 9.28 -17.99 -3.68
CA ALA A 82 9.15 -16.82 -4.55
C ALA A 82 7.76 -16.74 -5.25
N SER A 83 6.91 -17.76 -5.11
CA SER A 83 5.55 -17.80 -5.66
C SER A 83 4.47 -17.37 -4.68
N SER A 84 4.83 -17.16 -3.40
CA SER A 84 3.91 -16.71 -2.38
C SER A 84 3.57 -15.22 -2.57
N TRP A 85 2.28 -14.93 -2.78
CA TRP A 85 1.70 -13.58 -2.69
C TRP A 85 1.63 -13.08 -1.24
N GLU A 86 2.30 -13.76 -0.30
CA GLU A 86 1.97 -13.77 1.13
C GLU A 86 3.26 -13.69 1.97
N VAL A 87 4.18 -12.83 1.56
CA VAL A 87 5.42 -12.62 2.30
C VAL A 87 5.21 -11.59 3.38
N GLU A 88 5.43 -12.01 4.64
CA GLU A 88 5.49 -11.08 5.76
C GLU A 88 6.69 -10.13 5.62
N THR A 89 6.39 -8.84 5.56
CA THR A 89 7.36 -7.74 5.67
C THR A 89 7.23 -7.04 7.02
N ALA A 90 8.17 -6.14 7.32
CA ALA A 90 8.19 -5.40 8.58
C ALA A 90 6.92 -4.55 8.82
N THR A 91 6.14 -4.25 7.78
CA THR A 91 4.95 -3.38 7.84
C THR A 91 3.71 -4.03 7.23
N SER A 92 3.79 -5.34 6.92
CA SER A 92 2.65 -6.13 6.45
C SER A 92 1.51 -6.16 7.48
N HIS A 93 0.29 -6.33 6.98
CA HIS A 93 -0.93 -6.45 7.78
C HIS A 93 -1.79 -7.63 7.34
N ILE A 94 -2.59 -8.17 8.27
CA ILE A 94 -3.54 -9.26 7.99
C ILE A 94 -4.96 -8.74 8.23
N TYR A 95 -5.71 -8.58 7.14
CA TYR A 95 -7.12 -8.22 7.18
C TYR A 95 -8.00 -9.45 7.45
N GLN A 96 -9.02 -9.29 8.29
CA GLN A 96 -9.95 -10.37 8.66
C GLN A 96 -11.25 -10.36 7.84
N GLU A 97 -11.54 -9.25 7.18
CA GLU A 97 -12.76 -9.04 6.39
C GLU A 97 -12.42 -8.69 4.94
N THR A 98 -13.33 -9.06 4.03
CA THR A 98 -13.26 -8.67 2.61
C THR A 98 -13.76 -7.25 2.47
N GLY A 99 -13.06 -6.43 1.70
CA GLY A 99 -13.45 -5.05 1.47
C GLY A 99 -12.32 -4.18 0.95
N VAL A 100 -12.67 -2.92 0.74
CA VAL A 100 -11.75 -1.86 0.37
C VAL A 100 -11.44 -1.05 1.61
N PHE A 101 -10.18 -1.01 2.02
CA PHE A 101 -9.75 -0.32 3.23
C PHE A 101 -8.87 0.89 2.87
N PRO A 102 -9.23 2.11 3.33
CA PRO A 102 -8.38 3.27 3.17
C PRO A 102 -7.19 3.16 4.13
N VAL A 103 -5.98 3.09 3.58
CA VAL A 103 -4.75 2.99 4.36
C VAL A 103 -4.13 4.37 4.48
N ASN A 104 -3.85 4.79 5.71
CA ASN A 104 -3.23 6.08 5.99
C ASN A 104 -1.89 5.88 6.69
N VAL A 105 -0.94 6.77 6.41
CA VAL A 105 0.31 6.85 7.14
C VAL A 105 0.54 8.28 7.60
N THR A 106 0.91 8.45 8.86
CA THR A 106 1.46 9.71 9.39
C THR A 106 2.96 9.53 9.60
N THR A 107 3.76 10.36 8.94
CA THR A 107 5.22 10.33 9.05
C THR A 107 5.69 11.40 10.01
N THR A 108 6.48 11.01 11.02
CA THR A 108 7.16 11.93 11.93
C THR A 108 8.52 12.29 11.37
N PHE A 109 8.79 13.59 11.23
CA PHE A 109 10.06 14.13 10.78
C PHE A 109 10.79 14.83 11.92
N ILE A 110 12.11 14.68 11.97
CA ILE A 110 13.02 15.59 12.68
C ILE A 110 13.71 16.50 11.67
N GLY A 111 14.11 17.68 12.14
CA GLY A 111 14.76 18.68 11.29
C GLY A 111 16.23 18.88 11.64
N GLU A 112 17.02 19.24 10.63
CA GLU A 112 18.34 19.86 10.80
C GLU A 112 18.41 21.09 9.90
N TYR A 113 19.21 22.08 10.27
CA TYR A 113 19.48 23.25 9.43
C TYR A 113 20.97 23.52 9.31
N ARG A 114 21.38 24.22 8.26
CA ARG A 114 22.73 24.80 8.17
C ARG A 114 22.69 26.19 7.55
N LEU A 115 23.61 27.03 8.01
CA LEU A 115 23.93 28.29 7.38
C LEU A 115 24.98 28.08 6.27
N PRO A 116 25.16 29.03 5.35
CA PRO A 116 26.14 28.89 4.27
C PRO A 116 27.55 28.63 4.81
N GLY A 117 28.12 27.47 4.45
CA GLY A 117 29.47 27.06 4.86
C GLY A 117 29.58 26.45 6.27
N GLU A 118 28.48 26.32 7.00
CA GLU A 118 28.43 25.72 8.34
C GLU A 118 28.06 24.22 8.28
N ALA A 119 28.27 23.53 9.41
CA ALA A 119 27.79 22.16 9.60
C ALA A 119 26.27 22.10 9.86
N TRP A 120 25.68 20.92 9.66
CA TRP A 120 24.28 20.67 10.03
C TRP A 120 24.09 20.74 11.55
N THR A 121 23.06 21.45 11.97
CA THR A 121 22.65 21.64 13.37
C THR A 121 21.25 21.10 13.56
N PRO A 122 20.98 20.25 14.57
CA PRO A 122 19.66 19.69 14.81
C PRO A 122 18.65 20.77 15.24
N ILE A 123 17.43 20.64 14.74
CA ILE A 123 16.26 21.42 15.18
C ILE A 123 15.59 20.63 16.31
N SER A 124 15.32 21.30 17.43
CA SER A 124 14.61 20.65 18.55
C SER A 124 13.14 20.44 18.20
N GLY A 125 12.65 19.20 18.38
CA GLY A 125 11.27 18.83 18.14
C GLY A 125 11.09 17.96 16.89
N SER A 126 9.85 17.60 16.63
CA SER A 126 9.42 16.85 15.46
C SER A 126 8.13 17.44 14.89
N VAL A 127 7.79 17.05 13.67
CA VAL A 127 6.52 17.36 13.03
C VAL A 127 5.92 16.10 12.43
N GLU A 128 4.61 15.94 12.61
CA GLU A 128 3.83 14.86 12.01
C GLU A 128 3.15 15.38 10.74
N ILE A 129 3.39 14.71 9.62
CA ILE A 129 2.81 15.06 8.32
C ILE A 129 2.09 13.84 7.76
N PRO A 130 0.80 13.95 7.42
CA PRO A 130 0.08 12.85 6.78
C PRO A 130 0.63 12.62 5.37
N ALA A 131 0.84 11.34 5.03
CA ALA A 131 1.17 10.90 3.68
C ALA A 131 -0.07 10.92 2.78
N THR A 132 0.14 10.83 1.47
CA THR A 132 -0.93 10.55 0.52
C THR A 132 -1.50 9.15 0.82
N PRO A 133 -2.81 8.99 1.04
CA PRO A 133 -3.39 7.71 1.43
C PRO A 133 -3.36 6.70 0.29
N GLY A 134 -3.36 5.43 0.67
CA GLY A 134 -3.43 4.28 -0.21
C GLY A 134 -4.72 3.50 0.01
N GLU A 135 -4.89 2.41 -0.73
CA GLU A 135 -6.10 1.60 -0.65
C GLU A 135 -5.75 0.12 -0.77
N ALA A 136 -6.06 -0.63 0.28
CA ALA A 136 -5.97 -2.08 0.26
C ALA A 136 -7.30 -2.67 -0.22
N ASP A 137 -7.23 -3.58 -1.18
CA ASP A 137 -8.38 -4.22 -1.83
C ASP A 137 -8.36 -5.72 -1.51
N ILE A 138 -9.11 -6.11 -0.48
CA ILE A 138 -8.96 -7.40 0.20
C ILE A 138 -10.09 -8.33 -0.21
N TRP A 139 -9.72 -9.47 -0.77
CA TRP A 139 -10.63 -10.46 -1.32
C TRP A 139 -10.64 -11.76 -0.51
N ARG A 140 -11.66 -12.59 -0.76
CA ARG A 140 -11.72 -13.95 -0.23
C ARG A 140 -11.69 -14.94 -1.39
N LEU A 141 -10.77 -15.90 -1.32
CA LEU A 141 -10.81 -17.06 -2.19
C LEU A 141 -11.91 -18.03 -1.71
N SER A 142 -12.84 -18.38 -2.60
CA SER A 142 -13.88 -19.38 -2.33
C SER A 142 -13.71 -20.56 -3.27
N HIS A 143 -13.44 -21.75 -2.72
CA HIS A 143 -13.39 -23.00 -3.48
C HIS A 143 -14.50 -23.94 -3.03
N ARG A 144 -15.02 -24.75 -3.96
CA ARG A 144 -15.93 -25.84 -3.65
C ARG A 144 -15.57 -27.05 -4.48
N HIS A 145 -15.75 -28.23 -3.90
CA HIS A 145 -15.69 -29.47 -4.67
C HIS A 145 -16.99 -29.62 -5.47
N VAL A 146 -16.85 -29.93 -6.74
CA VAL A 146 -17.97 -30.23 -7.64
C VAL A 146 -17.91 -31.69 -8.04
N SER A 147 -19.07 -32.31 -8.23
CA SER A 147 -19.18 -33.75 -8.53
C SER A 147 -19.02 -34.09 -10.01
N GLY A 148 -18.73 -33.11 -10.87
CA GLY A 148 -18.56 -33.35 -12.31
C GLY A 148 -18.28 -32.08 -13.11
N ALA A 149 -18.14 -32.28 -14.43
CA ALA A 149 -17.90 -31.21 -15.39
C ALA A 149 -19.02 -30.16 -15.36
N CYS A 150 -18.67 -28.96 -15.82
CA CYS A 150 -19.61 -27.88 -15.97
C CYS A 150 -20.68 -28.19 -17.03
N ARG A 151 -21.95 -28.27 -16.61
CA ARG A 151 -23.09 -28.67 -17.48
C ARG A 151 -24.28 -27.72 -17.39
N GLU A 152 -24.47 -27.08 -16.25
CA GLU A 152 -25.57 -26.15 -16.01
C GLU A 152 -24.99 -24.85 -15.42
N PRO A 153 -25.44 -23.65 -15.86
CA PRO A 153 -24.91 -22.37 -15.36
C PRO A 153 -25.11 -22.14 -13.87
N SER A 154 -26.09 -22.82 -13.25
CA SER A 154 -26.36 -22.76 -11.81
C SER A 154 -25.34 -23.54 -10.96
N HIS A 155 -24.53 -24.41 -11.58
CA HIS A 155 -23.48 -25.13 -10.87
C HIS A 155 -22.36 -24.18 -10.44
N TRP A 156 -21.73 -24.49 -9.32
CA TRP A 156 -20.61 -23.70 -8.81
C TRP A 156 -19.47 -23.64 -9.84
N GLY A 157 -19.03 -22.43 -10.19
CA GLY A 157 -17.98 -22.21 -11.19
C GLY A 157 -18.43 -22.35 -12.64
N CYS A 158 -19.74 -22.48 -12.91
CA CYS A 158 -20.29 -22.62 -14.28
C CYS A 158 -20.96 -21.38 -14.85
N SER A 159 -21.37 -20.45 -13.99
CA SER A 159 -21.54 -19.07 -14.41
C SER A 159 -20.14 -18.59 -14.81
N GLY A 160 -19.96 -18.16 -16.06
CA GLY A 160 -18.69 -17.65 -16.59
C GLY A 160 -18.13 -16.47 -15.79
N PRO A 161 -17.19 -15.68 -16.35
CA PRO A 161 -16.48 -14.68 -15.58
C PRO A 161 -17.45 -13.79 -14.78
N VAL A 162 -17.08 -13.52 -13.52
CA VAL A 162 -17.96 -12.85 -12.54
C VAL A 162 -18.43 -11.53 -13.11
N GLU A 163 -19.71 -11.41 -13.45
CA GLU A 163 -20.28 -10.11 -13.78
C GLU A 163 -20.36 -9.28 -12.50
N LEU A 164 -19.79 -8.08 -12.54
CA LEU A 164 -19.79 -7.19 -11.39
C LEU A 164 -21.16 -6.51 -11.27
N GLY A 165 -21.69 -6.44 -10.05
CA GLY A 165 -22.92 -5.72 -9.78
C GLY A 165 -22.75 -4.21 -10.04
N PRO A 166 -23.84 -3.46 -10.25
CA PRO A 166 -23.77 -2.01 -10.38
C PRO A 166 -23.11 -1.36 -9.15
N GLY A 167 -21.97 -0.69 -9.36
CA GLY A 167 -21.19 -0.04 -8.29
C GLY A 167 -20.06 -0.89 -7.72
N ASP A 168 -20.00 -2.19 -8.04
CA ASP A 168 -18.84 -3.02 -7.77
C ASP A 168 -17.72 -2.68 -8.76
N ARG A 169 -16.48 -2.76 -8.30
CA ARG A 169 -15.29 -2.59 -9.13
C ARG A 169 -14.41 -3.83 -9.03
N PRO A 170 -13.78 -4.25 -10.13
CA PRO A 170 -12.82 -5.34 -10.05
C PRO A 170 -11.61 -4.89 -9.19
N PRO A 171 -10.83 -5.85 -8.67
CA PRO A 171 -9.48 -5.56 -8.22
C PRO A 171 -8.71 -4.79 -9.27
N LYS A 172 -7.86 -3.84 -8.85
CA LYS A 172 -7.02 -3.06 -9.78
C LYS A 172 -6.17 -3.94 -10.71
N ILE A 173 -5.68 -5.07 -10.20
CA ILE A 173 -4.91 -6.06 -10.97
C ILE A 173 -5.71 -6.77 -12.08
N PHE A 174 -7.04 -6.69 -12.04
CA PHE A 174 -7.94 -7.25 -13.07
C PHE A 174 -8.77 -6.16 -13.75
N ALA A 175 -8.48 -4.87 -13.52
CA ALA A 175 -9.34 -3.80 -14.03
C ALA A 175 -9.41 -3.76 -15.56
N GLU A 176 -8.33 -4.15 -16.24
CA GLU A 176 -8.27 -4.22 -17.71
C GLU A 176 -9.09 -5.37 -18.32
N ASP A 177 -9.48 -6.35 -17.50
CA ASP A 177 -10.31 -7.47 -17.93
C ASP A 177 -11.80 -7.14 -17.96
N TYR A 178 -12.21 -5.94 -17.54
CA TYR A 178 -13.61 -5.51 -17.47
C TYR A 178 -13.85 -4.23 -18.26
N ASP A 179 -15.00 -4.13 -18.94
CA ASP A 179 -15.45 -2.89 -19.55
C ASP A 179 -16.13 -1.95 -18.52
N SER A 180 -16.48 -0.74 -18.96
CA SER A 180 -17.14 0.26 -18.12
C SER A 180 -18.53 -0.15 -17.60
N SER A 181 -19.12 -1.23 -18.13
CA SER A 181 -20.39 -1.79 -17.67
C SER A 181 -20.22 -2.92 -16.64
N GLY A 182 -18.98 -3.26 -16.26
CA GLY A 182 -18.69 -4.35 -15.32
C GLY A 182 -18.74 -5.73 -16.00
N ARG A 183 -18.78 -5.77 -17.33
CA ARG A 183 -18.73 -7.01 -18.11
C ARG A 183 -17.29 -7.40 -18.37
N TYR A 184 -16.98 -8.68 -18.18
CA TYR A 184 -15.67 -9.24 -18.52
C TYR A 184 -15.42 -9.22 -20.04
N ILE A 185 -14.26 -8.71 -20.43
CA ILE A 185 -13.77 -8.56 -21.81
C ILE A 185 -12.41 -9.23 -22.04
N GLY A 186 -11.79 -9.78 -20.99
CA GLY A 186 -10.49 -10.44 -21.08
C GLY A 186 -10.49 -11.67 -22.00
N SER A 187 -9.32 -11.99 -22.57
CA SER A 187 -9.13 -13.15 -23.46
C SER A 187 -8.83 -14.45 -22.72
N HIS A 188 -8.60 -14.40 -21.40
CA HIS A 188 -8.38 -15.57 -20.57
C HIS A 188 -9.73 -16.15 -20.15
N SER A 189 -10.27 -17.03 -21.01
CA SER A 189 -11.31 -17.95 -20.57
C SER A 189 -10.77 -18.77 -19.39
N PRO A 190 -11.51 -18.92 -18.28
CA PRO A 190 -11.13 -19.83 -17.21
C PRO A 190 -11.06 -21.28 -17.69
#